data_AF-A0A1V9UMB8-F1
#
_entry.id   AF-A0A1V9UMB8-F1
#
_cell.length_a   1.000
_cell.length_b   1.000
_cell.length_c   1.000
_cell.angle_alpha   90.00
_cell.angle_beta   90.00
_cell.angle_gamma   90.00
#
_symmetry.space_group_name_H-M   'P 1'
#
loop_
_entity.id
_entity.type
_entity.pdbx_description
1 polymer ?
#
loop_
_entity_poly.entity_id
_entity_poly.type
_entity_poly.pdbx_seq_one_letter_code
_entity_poly.pdbx_strand_id
1 'polypeptide(L)'
;MQPTLGILSLILLCCTLLTTLTMAIFCYRKIDLLEGCLEDCKCISDTRSSWGGGIIGRQMRMNMISIVMTFPKIMHAKGYISADANMRIPRNLRRQVFWHYLALHLVFVCMIAFCVFIKLQ
;
A
#
# COMPACT_ATOMS: atom_id res chain seq x y z
N MET A 1 -34.37 -4.41 12.14
CA MET A 1 -33.08 -3.82 11.74
C MET A 1 -33.18 -3.44 10.28
N GLN A 2 -32.99 -2.16 9.99
CA GLN A 2 -33.57 -1.46 8.85
C GLN A 2 -32.67 -1.61 7.59
N PRO A 3 -33.24 -1.65 6.37
CA PRO A 3 -32.53 -1.90 5.09
C PRO A 3 -31.34 -0.96 4.83
N THR A 4 -31.26 0.17 5.52
CA THR A 4 -30.16 1.15 5.48
C THR A 4 -28.80 0.54 5.84
N LEU A 5 -28.73 -0.34 6.85
CA LEU A 5 -27.48 -1.00 7.24
C LEU A 5 -26.98 -1.97 6.16
N GLY A 6 -27.91 -2.65 5.48
CA GLY A 6 -27.58 -3.53 4.35
C GLY A 6 -26.98 -2.77 3.18
N ILE A 7 -27.58 -1.62 2.83
CA ILE A 7 -27.09 -0.75 1.75
C ILE A 7 -25.71 -0.18 2.10
N LEU A 8 -25.52 0.31 3.33
CA LEU A 8 -24.22 0.81 3.81
C LEU A 8 -23.14 -0.27 3.74
N SER A 9 -23.44 -1.49 4.18
CA SER A 9 -22.53 -2.63 4.08
C SER A 9 -22.14 -2.94 2.64
N LEU A 10 -23.11 -2.93 1.72
CA LEU A 10 -22.86 -3.18 0.29
C LEU A 10 -21.96 -2.10 -0.32
N ILE A 11 -22.20 -0.82 0.00
CA ILE A 11 -21.37 0.30 -0.45
C ILE A 11 -19.94 0.14 0.07
N LEU A 12 -19.77 -0.16 1.37
CA LEU A 12 -18.44 -0.37 1.96
C LEU A 12 -17.71 -1.56 1.32
N LEU A 13 -18.42 -2.65 1.03
CA LEU A 13 -17.88 -3.80 0.32
C LEU A 13 -17.39 -3.40 -1.08
N CYS A 14 -18.24 -2.72 -1.86
CA CYS A 14 -17.88 -2.24 -3.20
C CYS A 14 -16.67 -1.29 -3.15
N CYS A 15 -16.63 -0.34 -2.22
CA CYS A 15 -15.49 0.56 -2.03
C CYS A 15 -14.20 -0.21 -1.70
N THR A 16 -14.28 -1.22 -0.84
CA THR A 16 -13.14 -2.07 -0.46
C THR A 16 -12.61 -2.86 -1.65
N LEU A 17 -13.50 -3.47 -2.44
CA LEU A 17 -13.13 -4.21 -3.64
C LEU A 17 -12.48 -3.30 -4.68
N LEU A 18 -13.06 -2.13 -4.93
CA LEU A 18 -12.54 -1.18 -5.92
C LEU A 18 -11.16 -0.62 -5.52
N THR A 19 -10.99 -0.23 -4.26
CA THR A 19 -9.70 0.28 -3.75
C THR A 19 -8.63 -0.80 -3.78
N THR A 20 -8.95 -2.03 -3.39
CA THR A 20 -8.04 -3.18 -3.44
C THR A 20 -7.65 -3.52 -4.87
N LEU A 21 -8.61 -3.55 -5.80
CA LEU A 21 -8.35 -3.83 -7.21
C LEU A 21 -7.46 -2.75 -7.84
N THR A 22 -7.74 -1.48 -7.56
CA THR A 22 -6.95 -0.35 -8.08
C THR A 22 -5.53 -0.42 -7.54
N MET A 23 -5.37 -0.74 -6.25
CA MET A 23 -4.06 -1.00 -5.64
C MET A 23 -3.32 -2.15 -6.30
N ALA A 24 -3.99 -3.28 -6.55
CA ALA A 24 -3.40 -4.43 -7.20
C ALA A 24 -2.93 -4.06 -8.62
N ILE A 25 -3.79 -3.43 -9.44
CA ILE A 25 -3.44 -3.00 -10.79
C ILE A 25 -2.27 -2.00 -10.76
N PHE A 26 -2.29 -1.05 -9.83
CA PHE A 26 -1.22 -0.09 -9.66
C PHE A 26 0.11 -0.78 -9.33
N CYS A 27 0.08 -1.69 -8.36
CA CYS A 27 1.21 -2.53 -7.96
C CYS A 27 1.76 -3.28 -9.18
N TYR A 28 0.92 -4.00 -9.92
CA TYR A 28 1.35 -4.73 -11.12
C TYR A 28 2.00 -3.86 -12.18
N ARG A 29 1.48 -2.64 -12.42
CA ARG A 29 1.97 -1.79 -13.51
C ARG A 29 3.17 -0.93 -13.11
N LYS A 30 3.36 -0.64 -11.82
CA LYS A 30 4.32 0.37 -11.36
C LYS A 30 5.40 -0.19 -10.44
N ILE A 31 5.29 -1.43 -9.97
CA ILE A 31 6.30 -2.02 -9.09
C ILE A 31 7.66 -2.10 -9.75
N ASP A 32 7.73 -2.60 -10.99
CA ASP A 32 9.02 -2.77 -11.69
C ASP A 32 9.70 -1.40 -11.94
N LEU A 33 8.92 -0.34 -12.17
CA LEU A 33 9.42 1.03 -12.27
C LEU A 33 9.93 1.56 -10.93
N LEU A 34 9.19 1.32 -9.84
CA LEU A 34 9.56 1.77 -8.50
C LEU A 34 10.81 1.07 -7.99
N GLU A 35 10.95 -0.21 -8.30
CA GLU A 35 12.14 -0.97 -7.97
C GLU A 35 13.34 -0.56 -8.80
N GLY A 36 13.16 -0.23 -10.08
CA GLY A 36 14.23 0.37 -10.88
C GLY A 36 14.75 1.68 -10.29
N CYS A 37 13.88 2.50 -9.68
CA CYS A 37 14.31 3.71 -8.95
C CYS A 37 15.08 3.42 -7.65
N LEU A 38 15.00 2.18 -7.14
CA LEU A 38 15.53 1.75 -5.84
C LEU A 38 16.44 0.52 -5.96
N GLU A 39 16.99 0.26 -7.14
CA GLU A 39 17.73 -0.97 -7.43
C GLU A 39 19.00 -1.12 -6.58
N ASP A 40 19.56 0.00 -6.13
CA ASP A 40 20.72 0.07 -5.24
C ASP A 40 20.38 -0.06 -3.75
N CYS A 41 19.09 -0.17 -3.39
CA CYS A 41 18.66 -0.37 -2.02
C CYS A 41 18.63 -1.87 -1.69
N LYS A 42 19.55 -2.29 -0.81
CA LYS A 42 19.67 -3.69 -0.35
C LYS A 42 18.35 -4.28 0.14
N CYS A 43 17.53 -3.48 0.81
CA CYS A 43 16.22 -3.91 1.28
C CYS A 43 15.28 -4.36 0.14
N ILE A 44 15.33 -3.69 -1.00
CA ILE A 44 14.48 -4.01 -2.16
C ILE A 44 15.01 -5.25 -2.89
N SER A 45 16.33 -5.38 -3.05
CA SER A 45 16.93 -6.58 -3.64
C SER A 45 16.67 -7.83 -2.79
N ASP A 46 16.79 -7.71 -1.46
CA ASP A 46 16.54 -8.81 -0.51
C ASP A 46 15.07 -9.21 -0.51
N THR A 47 14.15 -8.23 -0.55
CA THR A 47 12.71 -8.52 -0.62
C THR A 47 12.35 -9.18 -1.95
N ARG A 48 12.98 -8.78 -3.07
CA ARG A 48 12.78 -9.39 -4.38
C ARG A 48 13.24 -10.85 -4.43
N SER A 49 14.40 -11.16 -3.83
CA SER A 49 14.90 -12.54 -3.78
C SER A 49 14.06 -13.44 -2.86
N SER A 50 13.57 -12.89 -1.75
CA SER A 50 12.80 -13.65 -0.76
C SER A 50 11.35 -13.94 -1.18
N TRP A 51 10.71 -13.06 -1.95
CA TRP A 51 9.26 -13.14 -2.23
C TRP A 51 8.90 -13.55 -3.66
N GLY A 52 9.87 -13.59 -4.59
CA GLY A 52 9.67 -14.04 -5.96
C GLY A 52 8.74 -13.15 -6.82
N GLY A 53 8.16 -13.74 -7.87
CA GLY A 53 7.40 -13.03 -8.91
C GLY A 53 5.87 -13.12 -8.83
N GLY A 54 5.33 -13.89 -7.87
CA GLY A 54 3.89 -14.11 -7.71
C GLY A 54 3.12 -12.89 -7.21
N ILE A 55 1.79 -12.98 -7.19
CA ILE A 55 0.87 -11.88 -6.78
C ILE A 55 1.22 -11.39 -5.37
N ILE A 56 1.32 -12.33 -4.42
CA ILE A 56 1.64 -12.05 -3.03
C ILE A 56 3.03 -11.44 -2.91
N GLY A 57 4.00 -11.97 -3.66
CA GLY A 57 5.36 -11.47 -3.60
C GLY A 57 5.51 -10.04 -4.12
N ARG A 58 4.82 -9.71 -5.22
CA ARG A 58 4.73 -8.33 -5.73
C ARG A 58 4.08 -7.41 -4.71
N GLN A 59 3.00 -7.84 -4.06
CA GLN A 59 2.36 -7.04 -3.02
C GLN A 59 3.29 -6.76 -1.84
N MET A 60 4.06 -7.76 -1.38
CA MET A 60 5.02 -7.59 -0.28
C MET A 60 6.17 -6.64 -0.64
N ARG A 61 6.69 -6.74 -1.87
CA ARG A 61 7.70 -5.82 -2.39
C ARG A 61 7.17 -4.39 -2.47
N MET A 62 5.94 -4.20 -2.95
CA MET A 62 5.29 -2.89 -2.96
C MET A 62 5.08 -2.34 -1.55
N ASN A 63 4.74 -3.22 -0.59
CA ASN A 63 4.63 -2.83 0.81
C ASN A 63 5.97 -2.34 1.38
N MET A 64 7.07 -3.05 1.07
CA MET A 64 8.41 -2.61 1.48
C MET A 64 8.76 -1.23 0.88
N ILE A 65 8.47 -1.03 -0.41
CA ILE A 65 8.67 0.26 -1.09
C ILE A 65 7.87 1.37 -0.41
N SER A 66 6.61 1.11 -0.03
CA SER A 66 5.77 2.06 0.69
C SER A 66 6.36 2.44 2.05
N ILE A 67 6.90 1.47 2.80
CA ILE A 67 7.57 1.74 4.07
C ILE A 67 8.82 2.60 3.87
N VAL A 68 9.64 2.28 2.86
CA VAL A 68 10.83 3.08 2.48
C VAL A 68 10.44 4.53 2.14
N MET A 69 9.34 4.74 1.42
CA MET A 69 8.84 6.07 1.08
C MET A 69 8.27 6.86 2.27
N THR A 70 7.67 6.15 3.23
CA THR A 70 7.00 6.74 4.39
C THR A 70 8.01 7.07 5.49
N PHE A 71 8.98 6.17 5.73
CA PHE A 71 9.95 6.28 6.81
C PHE A 71 11.41 6.18 6.31
N PRO A 72 11.83 7.03 5.36
CA PRO A 72 13.17 6.94 4.77
C PRO A 72 14.27 7.14 5.82
N LYS A 73 14.08 8.05 6.78
CA LYS A 73 15.07 8.33 7.83
C LYS A 73 15.34 7.12 8.73
N ILE A 74 14.29 6.36 9.06
CA ILE A 74 14.40 5.16 9.92
C ILE A 74 15.14 4.05 9.15
N MET A 75 14.77 3.85 7.89
CA MET A 75 15.41 2.86 7.04
C MET A 75 16.88 3.20 6.74
N HIS A 76 17.20 4.49 6.58
CA HIS A 76 18.57 4.96 6.45
C HIS A 76 19.36 4.76 7.75
N ALA A 77 18.79 5.10 8.90
CA ALA A 77 19.43 4.89 10.20
C ALA A 77 19.77 3.41 10.47
N LYS A 78 19.00 2.48 9.89
CA LYS A 78 19.26 1.04 9.93
C LYS A 78 20.21 0.53 8.82
N GLY A 79 20.67 1.40 7.92
CA GLY A 79 21.55 1.04 6.79
C GLY A 79 20.85 0.28 5.66
N TYR A 80 19.51 0.31 5.59
CA TYR A 80 18.74 -0.44 4.59
C TYR A 80 18.58 0.29 3.25
N ILE A 81 18.70 1.63 3.26
CA ILE A 81 18.56 2.48 2.07
C ILE A 81 19.63 3.59 2.08
N SER A 82 20.00 4.07 0.90
CA SER A 82 20.85 5.26 0.75
C SER A 82 20.07 6.55 1.10
N ALA A 83 20.76 7.59 1.58
CA ALA A 83 20.15 8.88 1.96
C ALA A 83 19.36 9.51 0.80
N ASP A 84 19.81 9.28 -0.44
CA ASP A 84 19.23 9.84 -1.65
C ASP A 84 18.12 8.98 -2.28
N ALA A 85 17.85 7.79 -1.72
CA ALA A 85 16.86 6.86 -2.26
C ALA A 85 15.46 7.48 -2.39
N ASN A 86 15.10 8.36 -1.44
CA ASN A 86 13.83 9.07 -1.45
C ASN A 86 13.74 10.16 -2.54
N MET A 87 14.87 10.68 -3.03
CA MET A 87 14.89 11.70 -4.08
C MET A 87 14.80 11.11 -5.49
N ARG A 88 15.17 9.84 -5.67
CA ARG A 88 15.10 9.14 -6.96
C ARG A 88 13.69 8.79 -7.40
N ILE A 89 12.76 8.67 -6.46
CA ILE A 89 11.36 8.36 -6.78
C ILE A 89 10.67 9.64 -7.30
N PRO A 90 10.10 9.63 -8.50
CA PRO A 90 9.39 10.79 -9.02
C PRO A 90 8.18 11.11 -8.14
N ARG A 91 7.99 12.41 -7.85
CA ARG A 91 6.95 12.92 -6.93
C ARG A 91 5.54 12.42 -7.28
N ASN A 92 5.25 12.24 -8.56
CA ASN A 92 3.94 11.76 -9.02
C ASN A 92 3.66 10.32 -8.58
N LEU A 93 4.64 9.42 -8.71
CA LEU A 93 4.52 8.03 -8.26
C LEU A 93 4.39 7.95 -6.74
N ARG A 94 5.20 8.73 -6.02
CA ARG A 94 5.11 8.82 -4.55
C ARG A 94 3.72 9.28 -4.10
N ARG A 95 3.18 10.29 -4.76
CA ARG A 95 1.83 10.81 -4.48
C ARG A 95 0.76 9.76 -4.78
N GLN A 96 0.89 9.02 -5.88
CA GLN A 96 -0.04 7.93 -6.21
C GLN A 96 -0.02 6.84 -5.14
N VAL A 97 1.16 6.35 -4.74
CA VAL A 97 1.31 5.35 -3.66
C VAL A 97 0.64 5.87 -2.39
N PHE A 98 0.97 7.10 -1.98
CA PHE A 98 0.39 7.72 -0.79
C PHE A 98 -1.14 7.76 -0.83
N TRP A 99 -1.74 8.22 -1.94
CA TRP A 99 -3.19 8.30 -2.07
C TRP A 99 -3.87 6.93 -1.99
N HIS A 100 -3.29 5.91 -2.64
CA HIS A 100 -3.89 4.59 -2.58
C HIS A 100 -3.80 3.99 -1.17
N TYR A 101 -2.66 4.14 -0.49
CA TYR A 101 -2.51 3.67 0.89
C TYR A 101 -3.44 4.44 1.83
N LEU A 102 -3.57 5.76 1.67
CA LEU A 102 -4.50 6.57 2.44
C LEU A 102 -5.95 6.10 2.23
N ALA A 103 -6.37 5.91 0.99
CA ALA A 103 -7.71 5.40 0.67
C ALA A 103 -7.97 4.03 1.31
N LEU A 104 -7.01 3.11 1.26
CA LEU A 104 -7.11 1.79 1.88
C LEU A 104 -7.29 1.89 3.40
N HIS A 105 -6.48 2.72 4.07
CA HIS A 105 -6.58 2.93 5.52
C HIS A 105 -7.91 3.59 5.91
N LEU A 106 -8.40 4.56 5.12
CA LEU A 106 -9.69 5.21 5.36
C LEU A 106 -10.84 4.20 5.27
N VAL A 107 -10.86 3.36 4.23
CA VAL A 107 -11.88 2.31 4.08
C VAL A 107 -11.81 1.32 5.24
N PHE A 108 -10.61 0.95 5.68
CA PHE A 108 -10.41 0.06 6.82
C PHE A 108 -10.95 0.66 8.13
N VAL A 109 -10.68 1.94 8.40
CA VAL A 109 -11.21 2.65 9.58
C VAL A 109 -12.74 2.75 9.51
N CYS A 110 -13.31 3.07 8.35
CA CYS A 110 -14.76 3.08 8.16
C CYS A 110 -15.38 1.70 8.44
N MET A 111 -14.71 0.62 8.02
CA MET A 111 -15.16 -0.75 8.29
C MET A 111 -15.14 -1.10 9.78
N ILE A 112 -14.08 -0.71 10.50
CA ILE A 112 -14.01 -0.89 11.95
C ILE A 112 -15.13 -0.10 12.63
N ALA A 113 -15.30 1.18 12.28
CA ALA A 113 -16.34 2.02 12.86
C ALA A 113 -17.74 1.45 12.63
N PHE A 114 -18.01 0.94 11.42
CA PHE A 114 -19.27 0.27 11.09
C PHE A 114 -19.48 -1.02 11.90
N CYS A 115 -18.43 -1.83 12.07
CA CYS A 115 -18.49 -3.06 12.87
C CYS A 115 -18.75 -2.77 14.35
N VAL A 116 -18.08 -1.75 14.90
CA VAL A 116 -18.30 -1.28 16.29
C VAL A 116 -19.73 -0.75 16.44
N PHE A 117 -20.22 0.04 15.48
CA PHE A 117 -21.60 0.54 15.49
C PHE A 117 -22.63 -0.59 15.51
N ILE A 118 -22.45 -1.62 14.67
CA ILE A 118 -23.34 -2.80 14.67
C ILE A 118 -23.31 -3.53 16.02
N LYS A 119 -22.14 -3.67 16.66
CA LYS A 119 -22.02 -4.35 17.94
C LYS A 119 -22.62 -3.59 19.12
N LEU A 120 -22.71 -2.27 19.02
CA LEU A 120 -23.26 -1.40 20.06
C LEU A 120 -24.79 -1.27 20.01
N GLN A 121 -25.41 -1.73 18.91
CA GLN A 121 -26.84 -1.65 18.66
C GLN A 121 -27.54 -2.98 19.00
#